data_AF-A0A4Q5Z5A1-F1
#
_entry.id   AF-A0A4Q5Z5A1-F1
#
_cell.length_a   1.000
_cell.length_b   1.000
_cell.length_c   1.000
_cell.angle_alpha   90.00
_cell.angle_beta   90.00
_cell.angle_gamma   90.00
#
_symmetry.space_group_name_H-M   'P 1'
#
loop_
_entity.id
_entity.type
_entity.pdbx_description
1 polymer ?
#
loop_
_entity_poly.entity_id
_entity_poly.type
_entity_poly.pdbx_seq_one_letter_code
_entity_poly.pdbx_strand_id
1 'polypeptide(L)'
;MKILILVSLFFIVGCRSGTADYDYEHHAFDQQIVARLPYYDSISRVLIQNFPYLLPAVKGQSAFEYRRSEGSGSLYSSLPRPAVEKINGFIQQLGEKYLDGFDVYKDSSIRFSVRDTYLEKYYVTIRDRLSFYPNGGEMRRREAPDKDTILNPNWQYWIRFDEQGL
;
A
#
# COMPACT_ATOMS: atom_id res chain seq x y z
N MET A 1 -23.54 59.59 13.61
CA MET A 1 -22.41 58.64 13.77
C MET A 1 -22.97 57.26 14.19
N LYS A 2 -23.65 56.54 13.29
CA LYS A 2 -24.32 55.25 13.57
C LYS A 2 -24.31 54.29 12.36
N ILE A 3 -23.30 54.40 11.49
CA ILE A 3 -23.21 53.58 10.24
C ILE A 3 -21.93 52.72 10.23
N LEU A 4 -21.11 52.74 11.29
CA LEU A 4 -19.82 52.02 11.32
C LEU A 4 -19.84 50.65 12.01
N ILE A 5 -20.99 50.18 12.52
CA ILE A 5 -21.09 48.92 13.29
C ILE A 5 -21.62 47.76 12.43
N LEU A 6 -22.20 48.01 11.25
CA LEU A 6 -22.81 46.97 10.43
C LEU A 6 -21.84 46.22 9.50
N VAL A 7 -20.62 46.72 9.28
CA VAL A 7 -19.68 46.16 8.29
C VAL A 7 -18.76 45.09 8.88
N SER A 8 -18.57 45.03 10.20
CA SER A 8 -17.69 44.04 10.84
C SER A 8 -18.33 42.67 11.10
N LEU A 9 -19.64 42.51 10.88
CA LEU A 9 -20.33 41.22 11.05
C LEU A 9 -20.27 40.30 9.82
N PHE A 10 -19.81 40.80 8.67
CA PHE A 10 -19.63 40.00 7.46
C PHE A 10 -18.24 39.37 7.30
N PHE A 11 -17.28 39.69 8.17
CA PHE A 11 -15.94 39.08 8.14
C PHE A 11 -15.78 37.84 9.05
N ILE A 12 -16.80 37.48 9.84
CA ILE A 12 -16.74 36.32 10.76
C ILE A 12 -17.47 35.09 10.20
N VAL A 13 -18.10 35.19 9.03
CA VAL A 13 -18.37 34.00 8.21
C VAL A 13 -17.06 33.62 7.49
N GLY A 14 -16.03 33.37 8.31
CA GLY A 14 -14.80 32.77 7.87
C GLY A 14 -15.14 31.45 7.20
N CYS A 15 -14.55 31.23 6.04
CA CYS A 15 -14.40 29.93 5.43
C CYS A 15 -13.88 28.93 6.48
N ARG A 16 -14.76 28.29 7.25
CA ARG A 16 -14.51 26.92 7.66
C ARG A 16 -14.79 26.11 6.41
N SER A 17 -13.74 25.88 5.62
CA SER A 17 -13.74 24.73 4.73
C SER A 17 -14.00 23.52 5.62
N GLY A 18 -15.25 23.07 5.64
CA GLY A 18 -15.67 21.92 6.42
C GLY A 18 -15.13 20.65 5.78
N THR A 19 -13.81 20.45 5.85
CA THR A 19 -13.25 19.11 5.72
C THR A 19 -13.66 18.38 6.98
N ALA A 20 -14.50 17.36 6.84
CA ALA A 20 -14.77 16.47 7.95
C ALA A 20 -13.44 15.83 8.35
N ASP A 21 -13.09 15.86 9.64
CA ASP A 21 -11.89 15.16 10.12
C ASP A 21 -12.10 13.65 9.96
N TYR A 22 -11.12 12.95 9.41
CA TYR A 22 -11.16 11.50 9.31
C TYR A 22 -10.57 10.87 10.58
N ASP A 23 -11.28 9.88 11.12
CA ASP A 23 -10.82 9.15 12.31
C ASP A 23 -9.81 8.05 11.94
N TYR A 24 -8.54 8.44 11.85
CA TYR A 24 -7.42 7.54 11.54
C TYR A 24 -7.20 6.48 12.62
N GLU A 25 -7.39 6.84 13.89
CA GLU A 25 -7.10 5.98 15.03
C GLU A 25 -8.01 4.75 15.04
N HIS A 26 -9.30 4.93 14.74
CA HIS A 26 -10.30 3.86 14.77
C HIS A 26 -10.51 3.16 13.42
N HIS A 27 -9.81 3.54 12.34
CA HIS A 27 -9.88 2.81 11.08
C HIS A 27 -9.43 1.35 11.24
N ALA A 28 -10.30 0.38 10.97
CA ALA A 28 -10.00 -1.03 11.14
C ALA A 28 -9.18 -1.61 9.98
N PHE A 29 -8.24 -2.49 10.27
CA PHE A 29 -7.57 -3.29 9.25
C PHE A 29 -8.55 -4.26 8.59
N ASP A 30 -8.53 -4.34 7.26
CA ASP A 30 -9.43 -5.21 6.50
C ASP A 30 -9.10 -6.69 6.73
N GLN A 31 -9.99 -7.39 7.41
CA GLN A 31 -9.82 -8.82 7.73
C GLN A 31 -9.84 -9.71 6.48
N GLN A 32 -10.41 -9.25 5.37
CA GLN A 32 -10.37 -9.99 4.11
C GLN A 32 -8.97 -9.97 3.47
N ILE A 33 -8.18 -8.91 3.70
CA ILE A 33 -6.78 -8.86 3.29
C ILE A 33 -5.98 -9.87 4.12
N VAL A 34 -6.18 -9.88 5.45
CA VAL A 34 -5.51 -10.82 6.36
C VAL A 34 -5.86 -12.27 6.03
N ALA A 35 -7.12 -12.58 5.75
CA ALA A 35 -7.56 -13.92 5.37
C ALA A 35 -6.92 -14.43 4.06
N ARG A 36 -6.39 -13.53 3.24
CA ARG A 36 -5.72 -13.84 1.96
C ARG A 36 -4.20 -13.95 2.06
N LEU A 37 -3.61 -13.78 3.25
CA LEU A 37 -2.16 -13.96 3.49
C LEU A 37 -1.54 -15.20 2.82
N PRO A 38 -2.19 -16.38 2.80
CA PRO A 38 -1.61 -17.56 2.14
C PRO A 38 -1.29 -17.38 0.64
N TYR A 39 -2.02 -16.52 -0.08
CA TYR A 39 -1.73 -16.21 -1.48
C TYR A 39 -0.52 -15.30 -1.62
N TYR A 40 -0.41 -14.27 -0.76
CA TYR A 40 0.76 -13.41 -0.71
C TYR A 40 2.02 -14.18 -0.29
N ASP A 41 1.90 -15.12 0.66
CA ASP A 41 2.96 -16.07 1.02
C ASP A 41 3.42 -16.90 -0.18
N SER A 42 2.47 -17.38 -0.98
CA SER A 42 2.76 -18.20 -2.14
C SER A 42 3.48 -17.41 -3.23
N ILE A 43 3.06 -16.17 -3.49
CA ILE A 43 3.75 -15.25 -4.41
C ILE A 43 5.15 -14.94 -3.89
N SER A 44 5.27 -14.57 -2.61
CA SER A 44 6.54 -14.23 -1.97
C SER A 44 7.53 -15.38 -2.06
N ARG A 45 7.10 -16.61 -1.79
CA ARG A 45 7.95 -17.80 -1.90
C ARG A 45 8.50 -17.99 -3.31
N VAL A 46 7.69 -17.81 -4.35
CA VAL A 46 8.16 -17.91 -5.74
C VAL A 46 9.17 -16.82 -6.05
N LEU A 47 8.92 -15.58 -5.62
CA LEU A 47 9.83 -14.45 -5.81
C LEU A 47 11.18 -14.68 -5.12
N ILE A 48 11.18 -15.13 -3.86
CA ILE A 48 12.41 -15.42 -3.10
C ILE A 48 13.20 -16.57 -3.73
N GLN A 49 12.54 -17.66 -4.12
CA GLN A 49 13.19 -18.79 -4.79
C GLN A 49 13.85 -18.39 -6.12
N ASN A 50 13.34 -17.36 -6.78
CA ASN A 50 13.85 -16.86 -8.05
C ASN A 50 14.56 -15.50 -7.92
N PHE A 51 14.88 -15.07 -6.69
CA PHE A 51 15.51 -13.77 -6.43
C PHE A 51 16.80 -13.51 -7.25
N PRO A 52 17.67 -14.51 -7.51
CA PRO A 52 18.84 -14.30 -8.38
C PRO A 52 18.51 -13.73 -9.77
N TYR A 53 17.32 -14.03 -10.33
CA TYR A 53 16.88 -13.49 -11.61
C TYR A 53 16.41 -12.03 -11.50
N LEU A 54 15.97 -11.60 -10.31
CA LEU A 54 15.54 -10.23 -10.04
C LEU A 54 16.74 -9.30 -9.72
N LEU A 55 17.87 -9.86 -9.28
CA LEU A 55 19.07 -9.08 -8.90
C LEU A 55 19.54 -8.06 -9.95
N PRO A 56 19.55 -8.34 -11.27
CA PRO A 56 19.96 -7.36 -12.27
C PRO A 56 19.07 -6.11 -12.26
N ALA A 57 17.75 -6.28 -12.21
CA ALA A 57 16.78 -5.18 -12.14
C ALA A 57 16.95 -4.40 -10.83
N VAL A 58 17.05 -5.12 -9.71
CA VAL A 58 17.19 -4.54 -8.37
C VAL A 58 18.53 -3.83 -8.17
N LYS A 59 19.62 -4.23 -8.82
CA LYS A 59 20.92 -3.53 -8.75
C LYS A 59 20.92 -2.22 -9.52
N GLY A 60 20.28 -2.19 -10.69
CA GLY A 60 20.14 -0.99 -11.51
C GLY A 60 19.17 0.03 -10.94
N GLN A 61 18.29 -0.38 -10.02
CA GLN A 61 17.23 0.45 -9.43
C GLN A 61 17.20 0.33 -7.90
N SER A 62 16.13 0.80 -7.26
CA SER A 62 15.87 0.59 -5.82
C SER A 62 15.16 -0.73 -5.55
N ALA A 63 14.33 -1.20 -6.49
CA ALA A 63 13.55 -2.42 -6.43
C ALA A 63 13.26 -2.97 -7.83
N PHE A 64 12.86 -4.24 -7.91
CA PHE A 64 12.12 -4.76 -9.05
C PHE A 64 10.63 -4.46 -8.83
N GLU A 65 9.98 -3.85 -9.82
CA GLU A 65 8.59 -3.42 -9.70
C GLU A 65 7.67 -4.23 -10.63
N TYR A 66 6.56 -4.68 -10.08
CA TYR A 66 5.44 -5.22 -10.83
C TYR A 66 4.20 -4.35 -10.58
N ARG A 67 3.54 -3.95 -11.66
CA ARG A 67 2.24 -3.26 -11.65
C ARG A 67 1.27 -4.07 -12.48
N ARG A 68 0.09 -4.35 -11.91
CA ARG A 68 -0.95 -5.12 -12.60
C ARG A 68 -1.43 -4.43 -13.88
N SER A 69 -1.49 -3.10 -13.88
CA SER A 69 -1.86 -2.28 -15.05
C SER A 69 -0.93 -2.46 -16.25
N GLU A 70 0.33 -2.85 -16.02
CA GLU A 70 1.33 -3.11 -17.06
C GLU A 70 1.32 -4.59 -17.51
N GLY A 71 0.49 -5.43 -16.86
CA GLY A 71 0.41 -6.86 -17.13
C GLY A 71 1.67 -7.63 -16.70
N SER A 72 1.77 -8.89 -17.14
CA SER A 72 2.89 -9.78 -16.77
C SER A 72 4.19 -9.52 -17.55
N GLY A 73 4.26 -8.49 -18.40
CA GLY A 73 5.43 -8.23 -19.27
C GLY A 73 6.72 -8.03 -18.48
N SER A 74 6.66 -7.30 -17.37
CA SER A 74 7.79 -7.10 -16.44
C SER A 74 8.21 -8.38 -15.70
N LEU A 75 7.26 -9.28 -15.43
CA LEU A 75 7.58 -10.59 -14.85
C LEU A 75 8.30 -11.48 -15.86
N TYR A 76 7.80 -11.56 -17.10
CA TYR A 76 8.42 -12.38 -18.15
C TYR A 76 9.80 -11.88 -18.59
N SER A 77 10.09 -10.59 -18.46
CA SER A 77 11.42 -10.05 -18.75
C SER A 77 12.47 -10.40 -17.69
N SER A 78 12.03 -10.70 -16.46
CA SER A 78 12.92 -10.82 -15.29
C SER A 78 12.86 -12.17 -14.59
N LEU A 79 11.88 -13.02 -14.89
CA LEU A 79 11.68 -14.31 -14.23
C LEU A 79 11.52 -15.44 -15.25
N PRO A 80 11.94 -16.68 -14.92
CA PRO A 80 11.64 -17.85 -15.74
C PRO A 80 10.14 -18.05 -15.91
N ARG A 81 9.70 -18.43 -17.12
CA ARG A 81 8.28 -18.66 -17.45
C ARG A 81 7.52 -19.51 -16.40
N PRO A 82 8.05 -20.64 -15.88
CA PRO A 82 7.35 -21.41 -14.86
C PRO A 82 7.10 -20.64 -13.54
N ALA A 83 7.97 -19.69 -13.19
CA ALA A 83 7.78 -18.84 -12.02
C ALA A 83 6.67 -17.81 -12.27
N VAL A 84 6.67 -17.19 -13.46
CA VAL A 84 5.64 -16.23 -13.88
C VAL A 84 4.26 -16.87 -13.90
N GLU A 85 4.13 -18.08 -14.47
CA GLU A 85 2.87 -18.81 -14.53
C GLU A 85 2.32 -19.14 -13.14
N LYS A 86 3.19 -19.52 -12.18
CA LYS A 86 2.80 -19.74 -10.79
C LYS A 86 2.32 -18.45 -10.11
N ILE A 87 3.08 -17.36 -10.26
CA ILE A 87 2.71 -16.05 -9.70
C ILE A 87 1.34 -15.63 -10.25
N ASN A 88 1.14 -15.68 -11.56
CA ASN A 88 -0.13 -15.33 -12.19
C ASN A 88 -1.29 -16.18 -11.68
N GLY A 89 -1.10 -17.49 -11.48
CA GLY A 89 -2.11 -18.36 -10.88
C GLY A 89 -2.52 -17.92 -9.47
N PHE A 90 -1.55 -17.53 -8.63
CA PHE A 90 -1.84 -16.99 -7.30
C PHE A 90 -2.50 -15.61 -7.35
N ILE A 91 -2.09 -14.73 -8.26
CA ILE A 91 -2.73 -13.42 -8.47
C ILE A 91 -4.22 -13.60 -8.86
N GLN A 92 -4.52 -14.54 -9.75
CA GLN A 92 -5.89 -14.83 -10.15
C GLN A 92 -6.75 -15.32 -8.97
N GLN A 93 -6.20 -16.17 -8.10
CA GLN A 93 -6.90 -16.67 -6.90
C GLN A 93 -7.04 -15.59 -5.82
N LEU A 94 -6.04 -14.72 -5.69
CA LEU A 94 -6.03 -13.59 -4.77
C LEU A 94 -7.14 -12.58 -5.12
N GLY A 95 -7.37 -12.35 -6.40
CA GLY A 95 -8.44 -11.50 -6.92
C GLY A 95 -8.03 -10.04 -7.08
N GLU A 96 -8.60 -9.40 -8.09
CA GLU A 96 -8.22 -8.07 -8.58
C GLU A 96 -8.29 -6.94 -7.54
N LYS A 97 -9.16 -7.04 -6.53
CA LYS A 97 -9.30 -6.05 -5.46
C LYS A 97 -8.15 -6.10 -4.43
N TYR A 98 -7.34 -7.15 -4.46
CA TYR A 98 -6.37 -7.45 -3.43
C TYR A 98 -4.93 -7.39 -3.93
N LEU A 99 -4.69 -6.90 -5.15
CA LEU A 99 -3.33 -6.66 -5.64
C LEU A 99 -3.31 -5.67 -6.80
N ASP A 100 -2.70 -4.52 -6.55
CA ASP A 100 -2.34 -3.56 -7.60
C ASP A 100 -0.91 -3.77 -8.10
N GLY A 101 -0.02 -4.27 -7.24
CA GLY A 101 1.36 -4.55 -7.63
C GLY A 101 2.22 -4.97 -6.44
N PHE A 102 3.49 -5.22 -6.71
CA PHE A 102 4.48 -5.44 -5.66
C PHE A 102 5.86 -4.95 -6.06
N ASP A 103 6.69 -4.68 -5.06
CA ASP A 103 8.08 -4.29 -5.20
C ASP A 103 8.95 -5.31 -4.46
N VAL A 104 10.06 -5.75 -5.08
CA VAL A 104 11.06 -6.63 -4.47
C VAL A 104 12.36 -5.87 -4.29
N TYR A 105 12.82 -5.72 -3.05
CA TYR A 105 13.96 -4.87 -2.71
C TYR A 105 15.29 -5.64 -2.66
N LYS A 106 16.40 -4.89 -2.54
CA LYS A 106 17.78 -5.40 -2.45
C LYS A 106 18.00 -6.39 -1.32
N ASP A 107 17.32 -6.18 -0.20
CA ASP A 107 17.37 -7.04 0.99
C ASP A 107 16.40 -8.22 0.92
N SER A 108 15.81 -8.47 -0.25
CA SER A 108 14.77 -9.48 -0.52
C SER A 108 13.43 -9.25 0.19
N SER A 109 13.25 -8.11 0.88
CA SER A 109 11.93 -7.74 1.37
C SER A 109 10.99 -7.47 0.19
N ILE A 110 9.70 -7.71 0.42
CA ILE A 110 8.67 -7.54 -0.61
C ILE A 110 7.58 -6.63 -0.06
N ARG A 111 7.21 -5.60 -0.81
CA ARG A 111 6.05 -4.77 -0.50
C ARG A 111 4.95 -5.03 -1.50
N PHE A 112 3.78 -5.42 -1.03
CA PHE A 112 2.57 -5.53 -1.84
C PHE A 112 1.74 -4.25 -1.71
N SER A 113 1.37 -3.70 -2.86
CA SER A 113 0.34 -2.68 -3.00
C SER A 113 -1.01 -3.37 -3.17
N VAL A 114 -1.84 -3.36 -2.12
CA VAL A 114 -3.10 -4.11 -2.11
C VAL A 114 -4.20 -3.37 -2.84
N ARG A 115 -4.52 -2.16 -2.37
CA ARG A 115 -5.46 -1.22 -2.99
C ARG A 115 -5.26 0.20 -2.47
N ASP A 116 -5.73 1.16 -3.25
CA ASP A 116 -5.90 2.56 -2.83
C ASP A 116 -7.40 2.91 -2.88
N THR A 117 -7.93 3.49 -1.78
CA THR A 117 -9.33 3.89 -1.68
C THR A 117 -9.42 5.38 -1.37
N TYR A 118 -10.03 6.15 -2.26
CA TYR A 118 -10.29 7.57 -2.03
C TYR A 118 -11.63 7.75 -1.32
N LEU A 119 -11.62 8.48 -0.21
CA LEU A 119 -12.81 8.86 0.54
C LEU A 119 -13.13 10.32 0.30
N GLU A 120 -13.98 10.57 -0.70
CA GLU A 120 -14.34 11.92 -1.16
C GLU A 120 -14.85 12.83 -0.04
N LYS A 121 -15.67 12.30 0.88
CA LYS A 121 -16.20 13.05 2.03
C LYS A 121 -15.10 13.68 2.91
N TYR A 122 -13.94 13.04 2.96
CA TYR A 122 -12.84 13.42 3.85
C TYR A 122 -11.60 13.91 3.09
N TYR A 123 -11.60 13.86 1.76
CA TYR A 123 -10.44 14.18 0.92
C TYR A 123 -9.17 13.37 1.29
N VAL A 124 -9.37 12.12 1.73
CA VAL A 124 -8.30 11.21 2.16
C VAL A 124 -8.16 10.04 1.20
N THR A 125 -6.93 9.71 0.82
CA THR A 125 -6.59 8.44 0.18
C THR A 125 -6.07 7.45 1.22
N ILE A 126 -6.73 6.31 1.33
CA ILE A 126 -6.33 5.19 2.18
C ILE A 126 -5.56 4.19 1.33
N ARG A 127 -4.34 3.86 1.72
CA ARG A 127 -3.43 2.98 0.99
C ARG A 127 -3.14 1.73 1.80
N ASP A 128 -3.75 0.61 1.42
CA ASP A 128 -3.54 -0.69 2.05
C ASP A 128 -2.28 -1.37 1.51
N ARG A 129 -1.38 -1.78 2.40
CA ARG A 129 -0.07 -2.35 2.04
C ARG A 129 0.31 -3.53 2.92
N LEU A 130 0.96 -4.53 2.33
CA LEU A 130 1.58 -5.62 3.08
C LEU A 130 3.09 -5.62 2.85
N SER A 131 3.86 -5.82 3.91
CA SER A 131 5.31 -5.95 3.85
C SER A 131 5.72 -7.34 4.34
N PHE A 132 6.46 -8.05 3.49
CA PHE A 132 7.01 -9.37 3.76
C PHE A 132 8.52 -9.29 3.99
N TYR A 133 8.97 -9.87 5.10
CA TYR A 133 10.35 -9.89 5.55
C TYR A 133 10.82 -11.35 5.65
N PRO A 134 11.48 -11.91 4.61
CA PRO A 134 11.76 -13.35 4.54
C PRO A 134 12.64 -13.90 5.67
N ASN A 135 13.48 -13.04 6.27
CA ASN A 135 14.43 -13.43 7.32
C ASN A 135 14.03 -12.90 8.71
N GLY A 136 12.75 -12.51 8.91
CA GLY A 136 12.31 -11.90 10.16
C GLY A 136 13.07 -10.61 10.49
N GLY A 137 13.37 -9.80 9.47
CA GLY A 137 14.05 -8.52 9.63
C GLY A 137 13.30 -7.58 10.59
N GLU A 138 13.96 -6.51 11.02
CA GLU A 138 13.39 -5.58 12.00
C GLU A 138 12.10 -4.92 11.46
N MET A 139 10.94 -5.44 11.86
CA MET A 139 9.66 -4.77 11.62
C MET A 139 9.53 -3.61 12.59
N ARG A 140 9.69 -2.41 12.07
CA ARG A 140 9.52 -1.19 12.86
C ARG A 140 8.07 -0.76 12.83
N ARG A 141 7.59 -0.34 13.99
CA ARG A 141 6.31 0.37 14.10
C ARG A 141 6.44 1.69 13.36
N ARG A 142 5.45 1.97 12.50
CA ARG A 142 5.36 3.18 11.71
C ARG A 142 4.67 4.27 12.53
N GLU A 143 5.17 5.49 12.37
CA GLU A 143 4.55 6.68 12.94
C GLU A 143 3.49 7.23 11.97
N ALA A 144 2.62 8.09 12.48
CA ALA A 144 1.63 8.80 11.65
C ALA A 144 2.31 9.47 10.43
N PRO A 145 1.67 9.49 9.25
CA PRO A 145 0.27 9.13 8.97
C PRO A 145 0.08 7.64 8.61
N ASP A 146 1.04 6.77 8.96
CA ASP A 146 0.88 5.33 8.79
C ASP A 146 0.30 4.71 10.07
N LYS A 147 -0.56 3.71 9.90
CA LYS A 147 -1.02 2.79 10.96
C LYS A 147 -0.57 1.38 10.61
N ASP A 148 -0.06 0.62 11.56
CA ASP A 148 0.39 -0.75 11.28
C ASP A 148 0.00 -1.80 12.32
N THR A 149 0.11 -3.05 11.90
CA THR A 149 0.02 -4.23 12.74
C THR A 149 0.97 -5.32 12.24
N ILE A 150 1.63 -5.99 13.19
CA ILE A 150 2.44 -7.18 12.91
C ILE A 150 1.50 -8.38 12.94
N LEU A 151 1.40 -9.08 11.82
CA LEU A 151 0.51 -10.23 11.67
C LEU A 151 1.19 -11.52 12.14
N ASN A 152 2.48 -11.65 11.85
CA ASN A 152 3.36 -12.75 12.26
C ASN A 152 4.84 -12.33 12.06
N PRO A 153 5.84 -13.17 12.38
CA PRO A 153 7.25 -12.80 12.27
C PRO A 153 7.75 -12.39 10.88
N ASN A 154 6.99 -12.66 9.81
CA ASN A 154 7.37 -12.29 8.43
C ASN A 154 6.44 -11.27 7.79
N TRP A 155 5.29 -10.95 8.38
CA TRP A 155 4.28 -10.07 7.78
C TRP A 155 3.90 -8.88 8.65
N GLN A 156 3.91 -7.71 8.03
CA GLN A 156 3.34 -6.47 8.56
C GLN A 156 2.25 -5.96 7.60
N TYR A 157 1.07 -5.66 8.13
CA TYR A 157 0.04 -4.90 7.41
C TYR A 157 0.09 -3.47 7.88
N TRP A 158 0.22 -2.54 6.95
CA TRP A 158 0.14 -1.12 7.22
C TRP A 158 -0.80 -0.40 6.26
N ILE A 159 -1.36 0.69 6.75
CA ILE A 159 -2.27 1.57 6.06
C ILE A 159 -1.66 2.96 6.12
N ARG A 160 -1.58 3.63 4.98
CA ARG A 160 -1.18 5.03 4.92
C ARG A 160 -2.38 5.90 4.59
N PHE A 161 -2.50 7.01 5.30
CA PHE A 161 -3.52 8.01 5.08
C PHE A 161 -2.90 9.25 4.44
N ASP A 162 -3.23 9.52 3.18
CA ASP A 162 -2.76 10.71 2.47
C ASP A 162 -3.93 11.71 2.34
N GLU A 163 -3.88 12.78 3.14
CA GLU A 163 -4.79 13.93 3.02
C GLU A 163 -4.42 14.78 1.80
N GLN A 164 -5.41 15.22 1.02
CA GLN A 164 -5.18 16.24 0.00
C GLN A 164 -5.49 17.62 0.58
N GLY A 165 -4.45 18.38 0.95
CA GLY A 165 -4.57 19.83 1.18
C GLY A 165 -4.12 20.38 2.55
N LEU A 166 -2.90 20.02 3.00
CA LEU A 166 -2.12 20.89 3.90
C LEU A 166 -0.91 21.45 3.15
#